data_AF-A0A2E0S255-F1
#
_entry.id   AF-A0A2E0S255-F1
#
_cell.length_a   1.000
_cell.length_b   1.000
_cell.length_c   1.000
_cell.angle_alpha   90.00
_cell.angle_beta   90.00
_cell.angle_gamma   90.00
#
_symmetry.space_group_name_H-M   'P 1'
#
loop_
_entity.id
_entity.type
_entity.pdbx_description
1 polymer ?
#
loop_
_entity_poly.entity_id
_entity_poly.type
_entity_poly.pdbx_seq_one_letter_code
_entity_poly.pdbx_strand_id
1 'polypeptide(L)' 'MNDSIDEKKVLITELTQKAVRLWGSKRTQDSSNNIIEAADHILKVNGAEIDDGEAPLFHPPIQEDSA' A
#
# COMPACT_ATOMS: atom_id res chain seq x y z
N MET A 1 -11.65 8.76 15.74
CA MET A 1 -12.15 7.53 15.07
C MET A 1 -12.96 7.82 13.80
N ASN A 2 -13.47 9.04 13.56
CA ASN A 2 -14.15 9.36 12.30
C ASN A 2 -13.19 9.73 11.15
N ASP A 3 -12.02 10.28 11.46
CA ASP A 3 -11.10 10.83 10.46
C ASP A 3 -10.57 9.75 9.49
N SER A 4 -10.20 8.58 10.01
CA SER A 4 -9.71 7.45 9.21
C SER A 4 -10.77 6.85 8.26
N ILE A 5 -12.05 6.88 8.65
CA ILE A 5 -13.14 6.40 7.79
C ILE A 5 -13.35 7.36 6.62
N ASP A 6 -13.18 8.66 6.85
CA ASP A 6 -13.35 9.66 5.81
C ASP A 6 -12.15 9.70 4.85
N GLU A 7 -10.92 9.53 5.35
CA GLU A 7 -9.71 9.37 4.52
C GLU A 7 -9.81 8.16 3.57
N LYS A 8 -10.30 7.00 4.07
CA LYS A 8 -10.50 5.81 3.24
C LYS A 8 -11.50 6.05 2.11
N LYS A 9 -12.61 6.74 2.39
CA LYS A 9 -13.63 7.05 1.37
C LYS A 9 -13.09 7.98 0.29
N VAL A 10 -12.32 8.99 0.68
CA VAL A 10 -11.65 9.91 -0.26
C VAL A 10 -10.70 9.12 -1.16
N LEU A 11 -9.85 8.28 -0.58
CA LEU A 11 -8.89 7.46 -1.33
C LEU A 11 -9.57 6.49 -2.30
N ILE A 12 -10.63 5.79 -1.86
CA ILE A 12 -11.43 4.91 -2.74
C ILE A 12 -12.01 5.71 -3.92
N THR A 13 -12.50 6.93 -3.67
CA THR A 13 -13.07 7.79 -4.72
C THR A 13 -12.01 8.17 -5.75
N GLU A 14 -10.82 8.59 -5.30
CA GLU A 14 -9.71 8.95 -6.17
C GLU A 14 -9.22 7.76 -7.00
N LEU A 15 -9.03 6.59 -6.37
CA LEU A 15 -8.62 5.37 -7.05
C LEU A 15 -9.67 4.93 -8.07
N THR A 16 -10.95 5.03 -7.74
CA THR A 16 -12.05 4.71 -8.65
C THR A 16 -12.04 5.65 -9.86
N GLN A 17 -11.89 6.96 -9.67
CA GLN A 17 -11.81 7.92 -10.77
C GLN A 17 -10.62 7.65 -11.70
N LYS A 18 -9.45 7.37 -11.13
CA LYS A 18 -8.25 6.99 -11.91
C LYS A 18 -8.47 5.68 -12.66
N ALA A 19 -9.06 4.67 -12.02
CA ALA A 19 -9.38 3.40 -12.63
C ALA A 19 -10.36 3.56 -13.80
N VAL A 20 -11.44 4.35 -13.64
CA VAL A 20 -12.36 4.66 -14.74
C VAL A 20 -11.62 5.28 -15.93
N ARG A 21 -10.74 6.26 -15.67
CA ARG A 21 -9.96 6.92 -16.72
C ARG A 21 -9.00 5.98 -17.46
N LEU A 22 -8.40 5.02 -16.76
CA LEU A 22 -7.37 4.14 -17.32
C LEU A 22 -7.92 2.85 -17.92
N TRP A 23 -8.95 2.27 -17.28
CA TRP A 23 -9.44 0.92 -17.58
C TRP A 23 -10.86 0.91 -18.15
N GLY A 24 -11.56 2.05 -18.08
CA GLY A 24 -12.97 2.17 -18.47
C GLY A 24 -13.94 1.69 -17.38
N SER A 25 -15.16 2.24 -17.38
CA SER A 25 -16.13 2.09 -16.30
C SER A 25 -16.50 0.63 -15.99
N LYS A 26 -16.63 -0.21 -17.02
CA LYS A 26 -17.02 -1.62 -16.84
C LYS A 26 -15.95 -2.40 -16.05
N ARG A 27 -14.69 -2.28 -16.45
CA ARG A 27 -13.58 -2.96 -15.77
C ARG A 27 -13.36 -2.43 -14.36
N THR A 28 -13.56 -1.13 -14.14
CA THR A 28 -13.52 -0.53 -12.80
C THR A 28 -14.59 -1.11 -11.88
N GLN A 29 -15.83 -1.23 -12.37
CA GLN A 29 -16.92 -1.81 -11.59
C GLN A 29 -16.64 -3.26 -11.22
N ASP A 30 -16.18 -4.06 -12.20
CA ASP A 30 -15.84 -5.48 -12.00
C ASP A 30 -14.65 -5.65 -11.03
N SER A 31 -13.77 -4.64 -10.91
CA SER A 31 -12.58 -4.65 -10.04
C SER A 31 -12.75 -3.82 -8.76
N SER A 32 -13.98 -3.47 -8.38
CA SER A 32 -14.26 -2.59 -7.23
C SER A 32 -13.68 -3.10 -5.91
N ASN A 33 -13.72 -4.41 -5.67
CA ASN A 33 -13.10 -5.02 -4.49
C ASN A 33 -11.58 -4.79 -4.44
N ASN A 34 -10.90 -4.92 -5.58
CA ASN A 34 -9.45 -4.70 -5.65
C ASN A 34 -9.09 -3.23 -5.34
N ILE A 35 -9.96 -2.29 -5.72
CA ILE A 35 -9.77 -0.86 -5.41
C ILE A 35 -9.91 -0.61 -3.91
N ILE A 36 -10.90 -1.25 -3.27
CA ILE A 36 -11.11 -1.14 -1.82
C ILE A 36 -9.93 -1.75 -1.06
N GLU A 37 -9.46 -2.93 -1.47
CA GLU A 37 -8.31 -3.62 -0.87
C GLU A 37 -7.02 -2.80 -1.05
N ALA A 38 -6.81 -2.22 -2.22
CA ALA A 38 -5.66 -1.34 -2.45
C ALA A 38 -5.70 -0.10 -1.53
N ALA A 39 -6.88 0.50 -1.32
CA ALA A 39 -7.02 1.61 -0.38
C ALA A 39 -6.67 1.20 1.06
N ASP A 40 -7.08 0.01 1.49
CA ASP A 40 -6.71 -0.54 2.80
C ASP A 40 -5.20 -0.73 2.96
N HIS A 41 -4.55 -1.31 1.95
CA HIS A 41 -3.10 -1.51 1.99
C HIS A 41 -2.33 -0.20 2.00
N ILE A 42 -2.75 0.79 1.22
CA ILE A 42 -2.11 2.12 1.19
C ILE A 42 -2.22 2.79 2.56
N LEU A 43 -3.41 2.80 3.18
CA LEU A 43 -3.58 3.39 4.51
C LEU A 43 -2.77 2.65 5.57
N LYS A 44 -2.74 1.32 5.51
CA LYS A 44 -1.93 0.51 6.43
C LYS A 44 -0.44 0.84 6.34
N VAL A 45 0.09 0.99 5.12
CA VAL A 45 1.51 1.32 4.91
C VAL A 45 1.80 2.76 5.31
N ASN A 46 0.94 3.71 4.94
CA ASN A 46 1.15 5.13 5.27
C ASN A 46 1.02 5.41 6.77
N GLY A 47 0.20 4.64 7.49
CA GLY A 47 0.06 4.72 8.94
C GLY A 47 1.03 3.85 9.72
N ALA A 48 1.90 3.09 9.05
CA ALA A 48 2.90 2.29 9.74
C ALA A 48 4.02 3.19 10.28
N GLU A 49 4.30 3.08 11.57
CA GLU A 49 5.48 3.68 12.16
C GLU A 49 6.72 2.99 11.57
N ILE A 50 7.61 3.78 10.95
CA ILE A 50 8.91 3.29 10.52
C ILE A 50 9.80 3.33 11.75
N ASP A 51 10.11 2.16 12.29
CA ASP A 51 11.05 2.01 13.39
C ASP A 51 12.48 1.93 12.84
N ASP A 52 13.22 3.03 12.96
CA ASP A 52 14.64 3.09 12.61
C ASP A 52 15.55 2.43 13.68
N GLY A 53 14.96 1.90 14.77
CA GLY A 53 15.66 1.24 15.86
C GLY A 53 16.08 -0.20 15.55
N GLU A 54 15.45 -0.86 14.58
CA GLU A 54 15.92 -2.15 14.08
C GLU A 54 17.12 -1.94 13.14
N ALA A 55 18.28 -2.45 13.54
CA ALA A 55 19.45 -2.47 12.66
C ALA A 55 19.07 -3.19 11.36
N PRO A 56 19.44 -2.65 10.17
CA PRO A 56 19.18 -3.33 8.93
C PRO A 56 19.75 -4.75 8.99
N LEU A 57 18.96 -5.74 8.56
CA LEU A 57 19.39 -7.14 8.47
C LEU A 57 20.44 -7.28 7.36
N PHE A 58 21.68 -6.89 7.65
CA PHE A 58 22.80 -7.20 6.79
C PHE A 58 23.12 -8.69 6.94
N HIS A 59 23.32 -9.38 5.80
CA HIS A 59 23.94 -10.69 5.84
C HIS A 59 25.32 -10.57 6.49
N PRO A 60 25.74 -11.56 7.32
CA PRO A 60 27.09 -11.58 7.84
C PRO A 60 28.09 -11.52 6.66
N PRO A 61 29.21 -10.80 6.80
CA PRO A 61 30.21 -10.74 5.75
C PRO A 61 30.65 -12.17 5.38
N ILE A 62 30.79 -12.43 4.08
CA ILE A 62 31.30 -13.70 3.55
C ILE A 62 32.69 -13.88 4.16
N GLN A 63 32.85 -14.90 5.01
CA GLN A 63 34.15 -15.29 5.52
C GLN A 63 34.93 -15.85 4.33
N GLU A 64 35.95 -15.13 3.85
CA GLU A 64 36.95 -15.73 2.97
C GLU A 64 37.69 -16.80 3.78
N ASP A 65 37.58 -18.05 3.34
CA ASP A 65 38.34 -19.16 3.90
C ASP A 65 39.82 -18.77 3.88
N SER A 66 40.39 -18.57 5.07
CA SER A 66 41.80 -18.26 5.21
C SER A 66 42.61 -19.49 4.79
N ALA A 67 43.33 -19.37 3.67
CA ALA A 67 44.24 -20.37 3.13
C ALA A 67 45.51 -20.54 3.98
#